data_AF-A0A1H1KBM1-F1
#
_entry.id   AF-A0A1H1KBM1-F1
#
_cell.length_a   1.000
_cell.length_b   1.000
_cell.length_c   1.000
_cell.angle_alpha   90.00
_cell.angle_beta   90.00
_cell.angle_gamma   90.00
#
_symmetry.space_group_name_H-M   'P 1'
#
loop_
_entity.id
_entity.type
_entity.pdbx_description
1 polymer ?
#
loop_
_entity_poly.entity_id
_entity_poly.type
_entity_poly.pdbx_seq_one_letter_code
_entity_poly.pdbx_strand_id
1 'polypeptide(L)'
;MLGDLIANLDRPGVAAAVLTTLDPTLAARIEQRAAAASMTTADFTAGAVREFVDRANDELWLQLLTVMRKAEDPGLAAIQTILQWVAAD
;
A
#
# COMPACT_ATOMS: atom_id res chain seq x y z
N MET A 1 -16.48 -4.69 7.10
CA MET A 1 -15.40 -4.12 7.94
C MET A 1 -14.02 -4.25 7.28
N LEU A 2 -13.45 -5.45 7.05
CA LEU A 2 -12.19 -5.60 6.30
C LEU A 2 -12.41 -5.58 4.77
N GLY A 3 -13.50 -6.20 4.31
CA GLY A 3 -13.93 -6.14 2.90
C GLY A 3 -14.26 -4.72 2.42
N ASP A 4 -14.86 -3.88 3.26
CA ASP A 4 -15.14 -2.47 2.93
C ASP A 4 -13.87 -1.62 2.90
N LEU A 5 -12.85 -2.01 3.67
CA LEU A 5 -11.57 -1.32 3.70
C LEU A 5 -10.78 -1.66 2.42
N ILE A 6 -10.71 -2.93 2.03
CA ILE A 6 -10.13 -3.36 0.74
C ILE A 6 -10.89 -2.71 -0.44
N ALA A 7 -12.22 -2.65 -0.39
CA ALA A 7 -13.02 -1.98 -1.41
C ALA A 7 -12.82 -0.46 -1.46
N ASN A 8 -12.41 0.18 -0.36
CA ASN A 8 -12.01 1.58 -0.33
C ASN A 8 -10.58 1.81 -0.81
N LEU A 9 -9.69 0.84 -0.62
CA LEU A 9 -8.32 0.86 -1.15
C LEU A 9 -8.29 0.70 -2.68
N ASP A 10 -9.28 0.02 -3.25
CA ASP A 10 -9.50 -0.11 -4.70
C ASP A 10 -10.03 1.18 -5.35
N ARG A 11 -10.32 2.22 -4.56
CA ARG A 11 -10.77 3.52 -5.08
C ARG A 11 -9.56 4.41 -5.43
N PRO A 12 -9.41 4.84 -6.70
CA PRO A 12 -8.26 5.62 -7.14
C PRO A 12 -8.07 6.96 -6.39
N GLY A 13 -9.13 7.53 -5.82
CA GLY A 13 -9.04 8.75 -5.02
C GLY A 13 -8.37 8.59 -3.65
N VAL A 14 -8.48 7.40 -3.02
CA VAL A 14 -7.84 7.10 -1.73
C VAL A 14 -6.36 6.82 -1.93
N ALA A 15 -6.02 6.03 -2.95
CA ALA A 15 -4.63 5.78 -3.33
C ALA A 15 -3.86 7.07 -3.66
N ALA A 16 -4.48 8.00 -4.40
CA ALA A 16 -3.85 9.28 -4.73
C ALA A 16 -3.63 10.20 -3.52
N ALA A 17 -4.60 10.30 -2.61
CA ALA A 17 -4.44 11.09 -1.38
C ALA A 17 -3.34 10.51 -0.47
N VAL A 18 -3.25 9.17 -0.40
CA VAL A 18 -2.23 8.47 0.38
C VAL A 18 -0.82 8.77 -0.15
N LEU A 19 -0.62 8.76 -1.48
CA LEU A 19 0.65 9.13 -2.11
C LEU A 19 1.14 10.54 -1.69
N THR A 20 0.24 11.48 -1.41
CA THR A 20 0.62 12.83 -0.95
C THR A 20 1.08 12.91 0.51
N THR A 21 0.75 11.89 1.32
CA THR A 21 1.13 11.77 2.73
C THR A 21 2.25 10.77 2.97
N LEU A 22 2.74 10.15 1.90
CA LEU A 22 3.82 9.17 1.97
C LEU A 22 5.14 9.85 2.32
N ASP A 23 5.98 9.11 3.05
CA ASP A 23 7.37 9.52 3.26
C ASP A 23 8.02 9.81 1.89
N PRO A 24 8.67 10.97 1.68
CA PRO A 24 9.23 11.35 0.38
C PRO A 24 10.22 10.32 -0.18
N THR A 25 10.93 9.62 0.71
CA THR A 25 11.88 8.56 0.33
C THR A 25 11.14 7.34 -0.18
N LEU A 26 10.04 6.96 0.48
CA LEU A 26 9.21 5.84 0.04
C LEU A 26 8.49 6.17 -1.27
N ALA A 27 7.98 7.39 -1.43
CA ALA A 27 7.39 7.87 -2.67
C ALA A 27 8.38 7.77 -3.85
N ALA A 28 9.61 8.26 -3.68
CA ALA A 28 10.65 8.18 -4.71
C ALA A 28 11.01 6.73 -5.10
N ARG A 29 11.03 5.81 -4.12
CA ARG A 29 11.27 4.38 -4.40
C ARG A 29 10.13 3.76 -5.21
N ILE A 30 8.88 4.07 -4.88
CA ILE A 30 7.71 3.58 -5.62
C ILE A 30 7.74 4.12 -7.04
N GLU A 31 8.01 5.41 -7.24
CA GLU A 31 8.12 6.01 -8.57
C GLU A 31 9.20 5.34 -9.41
N GLN A 32 10.38 5.06 -8.84
CA GLN A 32 11.46 4.36 -9.54
C GLN A 32 11.05 2.93 -9.94
N ARG A 33 10.37 2.18 -9.07
CA ARG A 33 9.93 0.82 -9.39
C ARG A 33 8.78 0.81 -10.40
N ALA A 34 7.83 1.73 -10.28
CA ALA A 34 6.76 1.90 -11.25
C ALA A 34 7.33 2.21 -12.64
N ALA A 35 8.30 3.14 -12.72
CA ALA A 35 9.00 3.46 -13.96
C ALA A 35 9.77 2.24 -14.53
N ALA A 36 10.48 1.47 -13.69
CA ALA A 36 11.16 0.25 -14.10
C ALA A 36 10.19 -0.82 -14.64
N ALA A 37 8.98 -0.88 -14.10
CA ALA A 37 7.90 -1.76 -14.55
C ALA A 37 7.09 -1.18 -15.73
N SER A 38 7.43 0.01 -16.24
CA SER A 38 6.63 0.73 -17.25
C SER A 38 5.16 0.95 -16.84
N MET A 39 4.92 1.14 -15.55
CA MET A 39 3.61 1.37 -14.94
C MET A 39 3.51 2.79 -14.38
N THR A 40 2.30 3.31 -14.25
CA THR A 40 2.07 4.52 -13.44
C THR A 40 2.20 4.18 -11.96
N THR A 41 2.53 5.17 -11.11
CA THR A 41 2.58 5.00 -9.66
C THR A 41 1.25 4.48 -9.09
N ALA A 42 0.13 4.90 -9.69
CA ALA A 42 -1.20 4.43 -9.32
C ALA A 42 -1.40 2.95 -9.66
N ASP A 43 -1.05 2.53 -10.88
CA ASP A 43 -1.17 1.13 -11.30
C ASP A 43 -0.24 0.22 -10.50
N PHE A 44 0.98 0.68 -10.22
CA PHE A 44 1.94 -0.04 -9.40
C PHE A 44 1.42 -0.22 -7.97
N THR A 45 0.83 0.83 -7.38
CA THR A 45 0.25 0.77 -6.03
C THR A 45 -0.93 -0.21 -5.97
N ALA A 46 -1.84 -0.16 -6.96
CA ALA A 46 -2.95 -1.10 -7.04
C ALA A 46 -2.45 -2.56 -7.21
N GLY A 47 -1.42 -2.76 -8.04
CA GLY A 47 -0.75 -4.05 -8.20
C GLY A 47 -0.13 -4.56 -6.90
N ALA A 48 0.56 -3.70 -6.16
CA ALA A 48 1.20 -4.04 -4.89
C ALA A 48 0.17 -4.47 -3.82
N VAL A 49 -0.97 -3.79 -3.74
CA VAL A 49 -2.07 -4.19 -2.83
C VAL A 49 -2.59 -5.58 -3.18
N ARG A 50 -2.80 -5.85 -4.47
CA ARG A 50 -3.24 -7.18 -4.92
C ARG A 50 -2.20 -8.26 -4.63
N GLU A 51 -0.94 -7.99 -4.94
CA GLU A 51 0.16 -8.92 -4.69
C GLU A 51 0.33 -9.22 -3.20
N PHE A 52 0.18 -8.21 -2.34
CA PHE A 52 0.16 -8.42 -0.90
C PHE A 52 -1.00 -9.32 -0.48
N VAL A 53 -2.22 -9.07 -0.95
CA VAL A 53 -3.38 -9.92 -0.62
C VAL A 53 -3.15 -11.37 -1.06
N ASP A 54 -2.53 -11.57 -2.23
CA ASP A 54 -2.30 -12.89 -2.81
C ASP A 54 -1.09 -13.63 -2.20
N ARG A 55 -0.08 -12.91 -1.70
CA ARG A 55 1.21 -13.49 -1.24
C ARG A 55 1.55 -13.29 0.23
N ALA A 56 0.87 -12.41 0.94
CA ALA A 56 1.18 -12.15 2.34
C ALA A 56 0.93 -13.40 3.19
N ASN A 57 1.95 -13.76 3.98
CA ASN A 57 1.85 -14.81 4.98
C ASN A 57 1.20 -14.27 6.28
N ASP A 58 0.91 -15.18 7.22
CA ASP A 58 0.23 -14.83 8.48
C ASP A 58 0.97 -13.76 9.30
N GLU A 59 2.31 -13.72 9.20
CA GLU A 59 3.14 -12.73 9.89
C GLU A 59 2.95 -11.32 9.31
N LEU A 60 2.98 -11.18 7.98
CA LEU A 60 2.72 -9.91 7.30
C LEU A 60 1.29 -9.43 7.55
N TRP A 61 0.32 -10.34 7.57
CA TRP A 61 -1.07 -10.03 7.95
C TRP A 61 -1.18 -9.55 9.40
N LEU A 62 -0.49 -10.19 10.34
CA LEU A 62 -0.49 -9.80 11.75
C LEU A 62 0.17 -8.42 11.95
N GLN A 63 1.27 -8.15 11.23
CA GLN A 63 1.93 -6.86 11.23
C GLN A 63 1.00 -5.77 10.72
N LEU A 64 0.34 -6.00 9.57
CA LEU A 64 -0.62 -5.07 8.98
C LEU A 64 -1.74 -4.73 9.99
N LEU A 65 -2.37 -5.74 10.58
CA LEU A 65 -3.43 -5.54 11.59
C LEU A 65 -2.93 -4.79 12.83
N THR A 66 -1.68 -5.04 13.24
CA THR A 66 -1.07 -4.35 14.39
C THR A 66 -0.82 -2.88 14.11
N VAL A 67 -0.33 -2.55 12.92
CA VAL A 67 -0.11 -1.17 12.46
C VAL A 67 -1.45 -0.45 12.34
N MET A 68 -2.43 -1.05 11.67
CA MET A 68 -3.77 -0.50 11.51
C MET A 68 -4.45 -0.20 12.85
N ARG A 69 -4.32 -1.07 13.84
CA ARG A 69 -4.94 -0.87 15.18
C ARG A 69 -4.36 0.34 15.93
N LYS A 70 -3.11 0.71 15.64
CA LYS A 70 -2.41 1.81 16.31
C LYS A 70 -2.48 3.13 15.54
N ALA A 71 -2.90 3.09 14.29
CA ALA A 71 -2.92 4.24 13.40
C ALA A 71 -4.20 5.06 13.58
N GLU A 72 -4.05 6.38 13.49
CA GLU A 72 -5.17 7.32 13.45
C GLU A 72 -5.96 7.20 12.14
N ASP A 73 -5.25 6.90 11.04
CA ASP A 73 -5.84 6.48 9.76
C ASP A 73 -5.38 5.06 9.40
N PRO A 74 -6.20 4.02 9.70
CA PRO A 74 -5.87 2.64 9.41
C PRO A 74 -5.72 2.33 7.92
N GLY A 75 -6.44 3.05 7.03
CA GLY A 75 -6.37 2.82 5.59
C GLY A 75 -5.04 3.29 5.02
N LEU A 76 -4.62 4.50 5.42
CA LEU A 76 -3.31 5.04 5.06
C LEU A 76 -2.17 4.16 5.59
N ALA A 77 -2.23 3.76 6.86
CA ALA A 77 -1.20 2.94 7.47
C ALA A 77 -1.09 1.55 6.82
N ALA A 78 -2.22 1.00 6.35
CA ALA A 78 -2.24 -0.25 5.60
C ALA A 78 -1.50 -0.12 4.26
N ILE A 79 -1.85 0.90 3.45
CA ILE A 79 -1.18 1.14 2.16
C ILE A 79 0.32 1.37 2.34
N GLN A 80 0.73 2.19 3.31
CA GLN A 80 2.14 2.45 3.57
C GLN A 80 2.90 1.16 3.91
N THR A 81 2.30 0.29 4.73
CA THR A 81 2.90 -1.01 5.08
C THR A 81 3.06 -1.91 3.86
N ILE A 82 2.04 -2.00 3.02
CA ILE A 82 2.06 -2.76 1.77
C ILE A 82 3.11 -2.23 0.80
N LEU A 83 3.18 -0.91 0.65
CA LEU A 83 4.14 -0.25 -0.24
C LEU A 83 5.58 -0.40 0.27
N GLN A 84 5.79 -0.40 1.59
CA GLN A 84 7.09 -0.70 2.17
C GLN A 84 7.53 -2.14 1.88
N TRP A 85 6.60 -3.09 1.97
CA TRP A 85 6.85 -4.49 1.66
C TRP A 85 7.27 -4.69 0.21
N VAL A 86 6.48 -4.18 -0.75
CA VAL A 86 6.80 -4.33 -2.19
C VAL A 86 8.05 -3.53 -2.62
N ALA A 87 8.38 -2.45 -1.90
CA ALA A 87 9.58 -1.69 -2.19
C ALA A 87 10.84 -2.38 -1.65
N ALA A 88 10.72 -3.17 -0.57
CA ALA A 88 11.84 -3.83 0.11
C ALA A 88 12.35 -5.09 -0.60
N ASP A 89 11.49 -5.82 -1.31
CA ASP A 89 11.83 -6.84 -2.31
C ASP A 89 12.31 -6.17 -3.61
#